data_AF-A0A350T4Y7-F1
#
_entry.id   AF-A0A350T4Y7-F1
#
_cell.length_a   1.000
_cell.length_b   1.000
_cell.length_c   1.000
_cell.angle_alpha   90.00
_cell.angle_beta   90.00
_cell.angle_gamma   90.00
#
_symmetry.space_group_name_H-M   'P 1'
#
loop_
_entity.id
_entity.type
_entity.pdbx_description
1 polymer ?
#
loop_
_entity_poly.entity_id
_entity_poly.type
_entity_poly.pdbx_seq_one_letter_code
_entity_poly.pdbx_strand_id
1 'polypeptide(L)'
;MFNGTIQGVGTRYCPSIEDKVMRFREKQSHGLFLEPEGWRTTEVYVQGANTSLPHDVQLAFLRTIPALRNARITRFGYAVEYDAIEPTELTPWFASKRVDGLFLAGQVNGTSGYEEAAGQGLIAGLNAARYVGGVEPLTLGRDEAYIGVMADDLSTQDFVEPYRMLTSRAEHRILLRSDTADERLGSIAHTAGLINDGRLREIEQERLQRDALISALTQVYLTPNDIVTAALAAVGLP
;
A
#
# COMPACT_ATOMS: atom_id res chain seq x y z
N MET A 1 14.26 -20.12 5.13
CA MET A 1 14.49 -19.60 3.76
C MET A 1 15.75 -20.15 3.10
N PHE A 2 17.00 -19.90 3.54
CA PHE A 2 18.19 -20.45 2.83
C PHE A 2 18.92 -21.64 3.51
N ASN A 3 18.86 -21.76 4.84
CA ASN A 3 19.48 -22.85 5.61
C ASN A 3 18.49 -23.89 6.16
N GLY A 4 17.21 -23.82 5.76
CA GLY A 4 16.15 -24.74 6.18
C GLY A 4 15.57 -24.52 7.59
N THR A 5 16.03 -23.53 8.37
CA THR A 5 15.53 -23.29 9.74
C THR A 5 14.16 -22.60 9.78
N ILE A 6 13.81 -21.84 8.73
CA ILE A 6 12.49 -21.22 8.52
C ILE A 6 11.84 -21.95 7.36
N GLN A 7 10.65 -22.52 7.59
CA GLN A 7 9.90 -23.32 6.62
C GLN A 7 8.95 -22.46 5.77
N GLY A 8 8.53 -21.31 6.29
CA GLY A 8 7.68 -20.34 5.63
C GLY A 8 8.30 -19.77 4.35
N VAL A 9 7.43 -19.55 3.36
CA VAL A 9 7.78 -18.91 2.09
C VAL A 9 7.83 -17.40 2.30
N GLY A 10 8.97 -16.79 2.00
CA GLY A 10 9.13 -15.34 2.05
C GLY A 10 8.38 -14.61 0.94
N THR A 11 8.13 -13.32 1.11
CA THR A 11 7.46 -12.52 0.09
C THR A 11 8.28 -12.49 -1.22
N ARG A 12 7.68 -12.90 -2.35
CA ARG A 12 8.33 -12.91 -3.67
C ARG A 12 8.81 -11.52 -4.12
N TYR A 13 8.19 -10.45 -3.63
CA TYR A 13 8.39 -9.08 -4.10
C TYR A 13 9.28 -8.23 -3.20
N CYS A 14 9.42 -8.61 -1.93
CA CYS A 14 10.45 -8.08 -1.03
C CYS A 14 11.36 -9.22 -0.55
N PRO A 15 12.04 -9.94 -1.48
CA PRO A 15 12.90 -11.03 -1.09
C PRO A 15 14.05 -10.53 -0.24
N SER A 16 14.57 -11.41 0.60
CA SER A 16 15.84 -11.21 1.28
C SER A 16 16.95 -10.94 0.25
N ILE A 17 18.04 -10.27 0.63
CA ILE A 17 19.16 -9.98 -0.26
C ILE A 17 19.79 -11.27 -0.78
N GLU A 18 19.87 -12.32 0.06
CA GLU A 18 20.33 -13.64 -0.34
C GLU A 18 19.44 -14.27 -1.43
N ASP A 19 18.12 -14.19 -1.30
CA ASP A 19 17.19 -14.69 -2.31
C ASP A 19 17.20 -13.84 -3.58
N LYS A 20 17.29 -12.50 -3.44
CA LYS A 20 17.30 -11.54 -4.55
C LYS A 20 18.51 -11.77 -5.46
N VAL A 21 19.69 -11.91 -4.88
CA VAL A 21 20.94 -12.19 -5.64
C VAL A 21 20.86 -13.57 -6.31
N MET A 22 20.32 -14.57 -5.62
CA MET A 22 20.21 -15.92 -6.18
C MET A 22 19.16 -16.05 -7.30
N ARG A 23 18.10 -15.24 -7.26
CA ARG A 23 17.04 -15.23 -8.27
C ARG A 23 17.40 -14.41 -9.51
N PHE A 24 18.16 -13.32 -9.34
CA PHE A 24 18.54 -12.39 -10.39
C PHE A 24 20.05 -12.37 -10.61
N ARG A 25 20.65 -13.56 -10.83
CA ARG A 25 22.11 -13.75 -10.91
C ARG A 25 22.75 -13.00 -12.07
N GLU A 26 21.98 -12.71 -13.10
CA GLU A 26 22.40 -11.95 -14.28
C GLU A 26 22.61 -10.45 -13.99
N LYS A 27 22.00 -9.93 -12.92
CA LYS A 27 22.12 -8.53 -12.54
C LYS A 27 23.49 -8.25 -11.94
N GLN A 28 24.18 -7.26 -12.52
CA GLN A 28 25.49 -6.82 -12.05
C GLN A 28 25.42 -5.95 -10.78
N SER A 29 24.23 -5.43 -10.45
CA SER A 29 24.03 -4.60 -9.26
C SER A 29 22.59 -4.63 -8.77
N HIS A 30 22.43 -4.32 -7.48
CA HIS A 30 21.14 -4.08 -6.84
C HIS A 30 21.18 -2.74 -6.11
N GLY A 31 20.21 -1.87 -6.41
CA GLY A 31 20.04 -0.62 -5.68
C GLY A 31 19.64 -0.88 -4.22
N LEU A 32 20.19 -0.05 -3.33
CA LEU A 32 19.87 0.03 -1.91
C LEU A 32 19.57 1.49 -1.58
N PHE A 33 18.65 1.74 -0.66
CA PHE A 33 18.35 3.07 -0.15
C PHE A 33 18.78 3.17 1.31
N LEU A 34 19.38 4.31 1.66
CA LEU A 34 19.76 4.64 3.03
C LEU A 34 18.73 5.61 3.57
N GLU A 35 17.83 5.11 4.43
CA GLU A 35 16.70 5.87 4.95
C GLU A 35 16.96 6.23 6.42
N PRO A 36 17.09 7.52 6.77
CA PRO A 36 17.19 7.92 8.18
C PRO A 36 15.94 7.50 8.95
N GLU A 37 16.10 6.80 10.07
CA GLU A 37 14.94 6.32 10.86
C GLU A 37 14.27 7.45 11.69
N GLY A 38 14.92 8.60 11.81
CA GLY A 38 14.31 9.78 12.43
C GLY A 38 15.27 10.93 12.68
N TRP A 39 14.70 12.08 13.05
CA TRP A 39 15.42 13.35 13.25
C TRP A 39 16.35 13.37 14.48
N ARG A 40 16.17 12.44 15.41
CA ARG A 40 16.88 12.39 16.70
C ARG A 40 17.68 11.10 16.90
N THR A 41 17.92 10.36 15.83
CA THR A 41 18.70 9.12 15.85
C THR A 41 19.81 9.19 14.80
N THR A 42 20.87 8.43 15.01
CA THR A 42 21.92 8.19 14.01
C THR A 42 21.67 6.91 13.23
N GLU A 43 20.54 6.24 13.47
CA GLU A 43 20.17 5.00 12.81
C GLU A 43 19.68 5.26 11.38
N VAL A 44 20.13 4.38 10.49
CA VAL A 44 19.82 4.42 9.07
C VAL A 44 19.38 3.02 8.66
N TYR A 45 18.17 2.94 8.13
CA TYR A 45 17.62 1.72 7.56
C TYR A 45 18.23 1.48 6.16
N VAL A 46 18.78 0.29 5.94
CA VAL A 46 19.37 -0.11 4.66
C VAL A 46 18.30 -0.84 3.84
N GLN A 47 17.40 -0.07 3.23
CA GLN A 47 16.28 -0.61 2.47
C GLN A 47 16.79 -1.41 1.26
N GLY A 48 16.27 -2.63 1.12
CA GLY A 48 16.65 -3.58 0.07
C GLY A 48 17.74 -4.56 0.48
N ALA A 49 18.24 -4.49 1.72
CA ALA A 49 19.21 -5.42 2.30
C ALA A 49 18.63 -6.32 3.40
N ASN A 50 17.32 -6.59 3.37
CA ASN A 50 16.65 -7.52 4.30
C ASN A 50 17.36 -8.87 4.27
N THR A 51 17.65 -9.48 5.41
CA THR A 51 18.44 -10.73 5.44
C THR A 51 18.20 -11.55 6.69
N SER A 52 18.40 -12.86 6.56
CA SER A 52 18.42 -13.83 7.66
C SER A 52 19.80 -14.46 7.86
N LEU A 53 20.83 -13.95 7.17
CA LEU A 53 22.19 -14.49 7.21
C LEU A 53 22.86 -14.30 8.59
N PRO A 54 23.87 -15.11 8.93
CA PRO A 54 24.66 -14.93 10.15
C PRO A 54 25.29 -13.53 10.27
N HIS A 55 25.46 -13.05 11.51
CA HIS A 55 25.92 -11.69 11.81
C HIS A 55 27.28 -11.34 11.15
N ASP A 56 28.21 -12.28 11.11
CA ASP A 56 29.52 -12.12 10.48
C ASP A 56 29.40 -11.93 8.97
N VAL A 57 28.49 -12.66 8.32
CA VAL A 57 28.19 -12.52 6.89
C VAL A 57 27.53 -11.17 6.59
N GLN A 58 26.58 -10.74 7.42
CA GLN A 58 25.95 -9.42 7.28
C GLN A 58 26.98 -8.28 7.36
N LEU A 59 27.89 -8.35 8.34
CA LEU A 59 28.96 -7.38 8.49
C LEU A 59 29.94 -7.40 7.31
N ALA A 60 30.32 -8.60 6.85
CA ALA A 60 31.19 -8.75 5.69
C ALA A 60 30.53 -8.16 4.43
N PHE A 61 29.25 -8.46 4.19
CA PHE A 61 28.47 -7.93 3.09
C PHE A 61 28.41 -6.41 3.11
N LEU A 62 28.02 -5.78 4.23
CA LEU A 62 27.92 -4.32 4.32
C LEU A 62 29.27 -3.64 4.05
N ARG A 63 30.38 -4.26 4.47
CA ARG A 63 31.72 -3.71 4.23
C ARG A 63 32.14 -3.70 2.76
N THR A 64 31.52 -4.55 1.93
CA THR A 64 31.76 -4.55 0.47
C THR A 64 31.16 -3.32 -0.23
N ILE A 65 30.17 -2.67 0.38
CA ILE A 65 29.50 -1.51 -0.18
C ILE A 65 30.37 -0.27 0.11
N PRO A 66 30.90 0.45 -0.90
CA PRO A 66 31.89 1.51 -0.67
C PRO A 66 31.46 2.61 0.30
N ALA A 67 30.17 2.97 0.30
CA ALA A 67 29.59 3.96 1.19
C ALA A 67 29.42 3.46 2.65
N LEU A 68 29.35 2.14 2.85
CA LEU A 68 29.09 1.50 4.14
C LEU A 68 30.31 0.76 4.71
N ARG A 69 31.48 0.86 4.07
CA ARG A 69 32.71 0.16 4.48
C ARG A 69 33.13 0.34 5.94
N ASN A 70 32.78 1.49 6.52
CA ASN A 70 33.06 1.85 7.91
C ASN A 70 31.79 1.93 8.77
N ALA A 71 30.65 1.49 8.25
CA ALA A 71 29.39 1.51 8.99
C ALA A 71 29.48 0.59 10.21
N ARG A 72 28.77 0.98 11.28
CA ARG A 72 28.59 0.18 12.48
C ARG A 72 27.14 -0.30 12.51
N ILE A 73 26.96 -1.60 12.59
CA ILE A 73 25.63 -2.20 12.70
C ILE A 73 25.13 -1.94 14.13
N THR A 74 24.01 -1.24 14.26
CA THR A 74 23.32 -1.07 15.56
C THR A 74 22.40 -2.25 15.86
N ARG A 75 21.74 -2.79 14.82
CA ARG A 75 20.85 -3.95 14.88
C ARG A 75 21.12 -4.85 13.66
N PHE A 76 21.32 -6.14 13.89
CA PHE A 76 21.48 -7.11 12.80
C PHE A 76 20.12 -7.43 12.17
N GLY A 77 20.13 -7.70 10.87
CA GLY A 77 18.97 -8.20 10.15
C GLY A 77 18.56 -9.58 10.67
N TYR A 78 17.25 -9.84 10.63
CA TYR A 78 16.66 -11.09 11.07
C TYR A 78 15.40 -11.37 10.27
N ALA A 79 14.90 -12.59 10.37
CA ALA A 79 13.60 -12.99 9.84
C ALA A 79 12.70 -13.49 10.97
N VAL A 80 11.40 -13.26 10.82
CA VAL A 80 10.37 -13.71 11.76
C VAL A 80 9.43 -14.62 11.00
N GLU A 81 9.08 -15.74 11.62
CA GLU A 81 8.04 -16.65 11.18
C GLU A 81 6.86 -16.51 12.16
N TYR A 82 5.65 -16.44 11.63
CA TYR A 82 4.44 -16.24 12.41
C TYR A 82 3.28 -17.01 11.77
N ASP A 83 2.35 -17.44 12.61
CA ASP A 83 1.11 -18.04 12.16
C ASP A 83 0.14 -16.95 11.69
N ALA A 84 -0.62 -17.26 10.64
CA ALA A 84 -1.70 -16.44 10.13
C ALA A 84 -2.97 -17.27 9.99
N ILE A 85 -4.11 -16.62 10.08
CA ILE A 85 -5.41 -17.22 9.79
C ILE A 85 -5.61 -17.19 8.28
N GLU A 86 -6.13 -18.28 7.73
CA GLU A 86 -6.51 -18.38 6.33
C GLU A 86 -7.54 -17.28 6.00
N PRO A 87 -7.21 -16.27 5.18
CA PRO A 87 -8.07 -15.11 4.98
C PRO A 87 -9.36 -15.44 4.24
N THR A 88 -9.43 -16.58 3.52
CA THR A 88 -10.68 -17.08 2.93
C THR A 88 -11.73 -17.49 3.97
N GLU A 89 -11.37 -17.61 5.25
CA GLU A 89 -12.29 -17.78 6.38
C GLU A 89 -12.94 -16.46 6.84
N LEU A 90 -12.61 -15.35 6.21
CA LEU A 90 -13.19 -14.03 6.45
C LEU A 90 -14.17 -13.64 5.35
N THR A 91 -15.15 -12.82 5.72
CA THR A 91 -16.01 -12.12 4.76
C THR A 91 -15.24 -10.96 4.09
N PRO A 92 -15.74 -10.40 2.97
CA PRO A 92 -15.17 -9.19 2.34
C PRO A 92 -15.22 -7.92 3.21
N TRP A 93 -15.73 -8.01 4.44
CA TRP A 93 -15.74 -6.94 5.44
C TRP A 93 -14.99 -7.34 6.72
N PHE A 94 -14.15 -8.37 6.64
CA PHE A 94 -13.24 -8.86 7.68
C PHE A 94 -13.91 -9.44 8.93
N ALA A 95 -15.16 -9.89 8.82
CA ALA A 95 -15.81 -10.70 9.86
C ALA A 95 -15.43 -12.18 9.69
N SER A 96 -15.27 -12.90 10.80
CA SER A 96 -15.07 -14.35 10.77
C SER A 96 -16.34 -15.06 10.29
N LYS A 97 -16.17 -16.01 9.36
CA LYS A 97 -17.27 -16.90 8.93
C LYS A 97 -17.58 -17.98 9.97
N ARG A 98 -16.67 -18.24 10.91
CA ARG A 98 -16.77 -19.34 11.90
C ARG A 98 -17.23 -18.88 13.28
N VAL A 99 -16.90 -17.65 13.65
CA VAL A 99 -17.21 -17.10 14.98
C VAL A 99 -17.97 -15.80 14.80
N ASP A 100 -19.26 -15.83 15.14
CA ASP A 100 -20.12 -14.67 15.03
C ASP A 100 -19.63 -13.51 15.91
N GLY A 101 -19.65 -12.29 15.36
CA GLY A 101 -19.15 -11.09 16.02
C GLY A 101 -17.62 -10.97 16.15
N LEU A 102 -16.82 -11.94 15.66
CA LEU A 102 -15.36 -11.81 15.63
C LEU A 102 -14.89 -11.12 14.34
N PHE A 103 -14.05 -10.10 14.48
CA PHE A 103 -13.44 -9.38 13.37
C PHE A 103 -11.91 -9.45 13.49
N LEU A 104 -11.23 -9.61 12.35
CA LEU A 104 -9.77 -9.78 12.31
C LEU A 104 -9.16 -8.82 11.28
N ALA A 105 -8.05 -8.18 11.62
CA ALA A 105 -7.40 -7.21 10.75
C ALA A 105 -5.88 -7.21 10.87
N GLY A 106 -5.20 -7.02 9.75
CA GLY A 106 -3.76 -6.84 9.68
C GLY A 106 -2.99 -8.14 9.50
N GLN A 107 -1.81 -8.21 10.12
CA GLN A 107 -0.87 -9.32 9.87
C GLN A 107 -1.45 -10.70 10.19
N VAL A 108 -2.42 -10.78 11.12
CA VAL A 108 -3.14 -12.02 11.44
C VAL A 108 -3.89 -12.60 10.23
N ASN A 109 -4.25 -11.77 9.25
CA ASN A 109 -4.92 -12.18 8.01
C ASN A 109 -3.92 -12.49 6.87
N GLY A 110 -2.63 -12.66 7.18
CA GLY A 110 -1.61 -12.97 6.17
C GLY A 110 -1.16 -11.77 5.33
N THR A 111 -1.52 -10.53 5.67
CA THR A 111 -0.98 -9.34 4.99
C THR A 111 0.35 -8.88 5.57
N SER A 112 1.20 -8.24 4.76
CA SER A 112 2.45 -7.62 5.21
C SER A 112 2.54 -6.16 4.75
N GLY A 113 2.36 -5.23 5.68
CA GLY A 113 2.44 -3.79 5.42
C GLY A 113 1.58 -3.01 6.40
N TYR A 114 1.99 -1.77 6.70
CA TYR A 114 1.28 -0.94 7.68
C TYR A 114 -0.04 -0.44 7.09
N GLU A 115 -0.03 -0.12 5.80
CA GLU A 115 -1.13 0.43 5.04
C GLU A 115 -2.23 -0.63 4.84
N GLU A 116 -1.85 -1.86 4.49
CA GLU A 116 -2.77 -3.00 4.41
C GLU A 116 -3.43 -3.27 5.76
N ALA A 117 -2.65 -3.27 6.84
CA ALA A 117 -3.18 -3.51 8.18
C ALA A 117 -4.11 -2.39 8.65
N ALA A 118 -3.74 -1.13 8.40
CA ALA A 118 -4.58 0.03 8.72
C ALA A 118 -5.90 0.03 7.93
N GLY A 119 -5.86 -0.29 6.63
CA GLY A 119 -7.04 -0.40 5.79
C GLY A 119 -8.00 -1.49 6.26
N GLN A 120 -7.47 -2.66 6.62
CA GLN A 120 -8.28 -3.73 7.22
C GLN A 120 -8.85 -3.30 8.56
N GLY A 121 -8.04 -2.68 9.43
CA GLY A 121 -8.46 -2.24 10.76
C GLY A 121 -9.59 -1.22 10.71
N LEU A 122 -9.57 -0.30 9.74
CA LEU A 122 -10.63 0.67 9.52
C LEU A 122 -11.97 -0.01 9.20
N ILE A 123 -11.98 -0.94 8.24
CA ILE A 123 -13.19 -1.63 7.82
C ILE A 123 -13.68 -2.62 8.89
N ALA A 124 -12.77 -3.42 9.45
CA ALA A 124 -13.09 -4.38 10.50
C ALA A 124 -13.65 -3.68 11.75
N GLY A 125 -13.01 -2.58 12.19
CA GLY A 125 -13.46 -1.79 13.34
C GLY A 125 -14.81 -1.11 13.11
N LEU A 126 -15.01 -0.50 11.93
CA LEU A 126 -16.31 0.05 11.54
C LEU A 126 -17.41 -1.02 11.59
N ASN A 127 -17.15 -2.18 11.01
CA ASN A 127 -18.16 -3.24 10.90
C ASN A 127 -18.41 -3.97 12.21
N ALA A 128 -17.42 -4.04 13.10
CA ALA A 128 -17.63 -4.47 14.47
C ALA A 128 -18.61 -3.54 15.21
N ALA A 129 -18.46 -2.21 15.04
CA ALA A 129 -19.40 -1.25 15.61
C ALA A 129 -20.81 -1.36 15.00
N ARG A 130 -20.91 -1.53 13.67
CA ARG A 130 -22.19 -1.73 12.97
C ARG A 130 -22.88 -3.03 13.40
N TYR A 131 -22.12 -4.11 13.59
CA TYR A 131 -22.63 -5.40 14.08
C TYR A 131 -23.31 -5.26 15.45
N VAL A 132 -22.65 -4.60 16.42
CA VAL A 132 -23.25 -4.35 17.74
C VAL A 132 -24.48 -3.44 17.64
N GLY A 133 -24.49 -2.51 16.68
CA GLY A 133 -25.62 -1.62 16.41
C GLY A 133 -26.77 -2.26 15.63
N GLY A 134 -26.67 -3.52 15.21
CA GLY A 134 -27.68 -4.17 14.35
C GLY A 134 -27.80 -3.54 12.97
N VAL A 135 -26.72 -2.94 12.47
CA VAL A 135 -26.63 -2.30 11.15
C VAL A 135 -25.86 -3.21 10.20
N GLU A 136 -26.32 -3.32 8.96
CA GLU A 136 -25.63 -4.07 7.90
C GLU A 136 -24.16 -3.65 7.75
N PRO A 137 -23.24 -4.56 7.40
CA PRO A 137 -21.83 -4.22 7.22
C PRO A 137 -21.60 -3.27 6.04
N LEU A 138 -20.52 -2.49 6.12
CA LEU A 138 -19.98 -1.73 5.00
C LEU A 138 -19.00 -2.62 4.23
N THR A 139 -19.24 -2.75 2.93
CA THR A 139 -18.30 -3.34 1.97
C THR A 139 -17.90 -2.29 0.95
N LEU A 140 -16.65 -2.33 0.52
CA LEU A 140 -16.18 -1.51 -0.60
C LEU A 140 -15.95 -2.42 -1.82
N GLY A 141 -16.44 -1.99 -2.97
CA GLY A 141 -16.22 -2.65 -4.24
C GLY A 141 -14.76 -2.51 -4.73
N ARG A 142 -14.36 -3.44 -5.60
CA ARG A 142 -13.04 -3.40 -6.27
C ARG A 142 -12.88 -2.17 -7.16
N ASP A 143 -13.98 -1.67 -7.71
CA ASP A 143 -14.07 -0.47 -8.54
C ASP A 143 -14.16 0.84 -7.73
N GLU A 144 -14.45 0.73 -6.42
CA GLU A 144 -14.60 1.87 -5.52
C GLU A 144 -13.28 2.24 -4.82
N ALA A 145 -12.52 1.25 -4.34
CA ALA A 145 -11.29 1.49 -3.59
C ALA A 145 -10.32 0.30 -3.61
N TYR A 146 -9.03 0.63 -3.45
CA TYR A 146 -7.99 -0.37 -3.20
C TYR A 146 -8.21 -1.20 -1.93
N ILE A 147 -8.90 -0.67 -0.90
CA ILE A 147 -9.30 -1.48 0.27
C ILE A 147 -10.31 -2.56 -0.14
N GLY A 148 -11.22 -2.26 -1.10
CA GLY A 148 -12.14 -3.23 -1.66
C GLY A 148 -11.42 -4.31 -2.48
N VAL A 149 -10.44 -3.92 -3.29
CA VAL A 149 -9.54 -4.86 -3.99
C VAL A 149 -8.84 -5.80 -3.02
N MET A 150 -8.27 -5.26 -1.94
CA MET A 150 -7.61 -6.05 -0.89
C MET A 150 -8.58 -7.03 -0.22
N ALA A 151 -9.75 -6.54 0.19
CA ALA A 151 -10.73 -7.34 0.92
C ALA A 151 -11.28 -8.49 0.05
N ASP A 152 -11.54 -8.21 -1.22
CA ASP A 152 -11.96 -9.22 -2.19
C ASP A 152 -10.86 -10.25 -2.47
N ASP A 153 -9.63 -9.79 -2.76
CA ASP A 153 -8.49 -10.68 -2.98
C ASP A 153 -8.30 -11.62 -1.78
N LEU A 154 -8.23 -11.08 -0.56
CA LEU A 154 -8.05 -11.84 0.68
C LEU A 154 -9.15 -12.86 0.95
N SER A 155 -10.40 -12.53 0.62
CA SER A 155 -11.55 -13.40 0.93
C SER A 155 -11.86 -14.44 -0.16
N THR A 156 -11.25 -14.33 -1.35
CA THR A 156 -11.57 -15.18 -2.51
C THR A 156 -10.40 -16.00 -3.06
N GLN A 157 -9.16 -15.61 -2.78
CA GLN A 157 -7.97 -16.27 -3.33
C GLN A 157 -7.16 -16.97 -2.23
N ASP A 158 -6.56 -18.11 -2.57
CA ASP A 158 -5.60 -18.78 -1.71
C ASP A 158 -4.23 -18.08 -1.81
N PHE A 159 -3.65 -17.73 -0.66
CA PHE A 159 -2.32 -17.10 -0.62
C PHE A 159 -1.27 -18.04 -0.05
N VAL A 160 -0.19 -18.24 -0.81
CA VAL A 160 0.98 -19.03 -0.38
C VAL A 160 2.08 -18.15 0.23
N GLU A 161 1.94 -16.83 0.12
CA GLU A 161 2.88 -15.84 0.66
C GLU A 161 2.11 -14.63 1.21
N PRO A 162 2.73 -13.81 2.08
CA PRO A 162 2.04 -12.65 2.62
C PRO A 162 1.57 -11.67 1.55
N TYR A 163 0.30 -11.25 1.63
CA TYR A 163 -0.32 -10.33 0.68
C TYR A 163 0.32 -8.93 0.74
N ARG A 164 0.55 -8.32 -0.43
CA ARG A 164 1.00 -6.93 -0.60
C ARG A 164 0.24 -6.26 -1.73
N MET A 165 -0.24 -5.04 -1.48
CA MET A 165 -1.05 -4.27 -2.42
C MET A 165 -0.33 -3.94 -3.73
N LEU A 166 0.99 -3.78 -3.70
CA LEU A 166 1.80 -3.55 -4.90
C LEU A 166 1.63 -4.65 -5.96
N THR A 167 1.20 -5.85 -5.55
CA THR A 167 1.00 -7.01 -6.41
C THR A 167 -0.44 -7.21 -6.83
N SER A 168 -1.37 -6.47 -6.22
CA SER A 168 -2.80 -6.53 -6.52
C SER A 168 -3.06 -6.04 -7.95
N ARG A 169 -3.80 -6.83 -8.72
CA ARG A 169 -4.23 -6.45 -10.06
C ARG A 169 -5.50 -5.63 -9.94
N ALA A 170 -5.37 -4.33 -9.67
CA ALA A 170 -6.51 -3.43 -9.76
C ALA A 170 -6.82 -3.12 -11.23
N GLU A 171 -7.87 -3.73 -11.75
CA GLU A 171 -8.40 -3.50 -13.09
C GLU A 171 -8.82 -2.04 -13.33
N HIS A 172 -9.26 -1.35 -12.27
CA HIS A 172 -9.74 0.04 -12.30
C HIS A 172 -8.67 1.10 -11.95
N ARG A 173 -7.38 0.83 -12.16
CA ARG A 173 -6.26 1.70 -11.74
C ARG A 173 -6.33 3.17 -12.19
N ILE A 174 -7.01 3.49 -13.28
CA ILE A 174 -7.17 4.87 -13.78
C ILE A 174 -8.18 5.66 -12.94
N LEU A 175 -9.17 4.97 -12.38
CA LEU A 175 -10.20 5.55 -11.52
C LEU A 175 -9.75 5.57 -10.06
N LEU A 176 -9.07 4.50 -9.62
CA LEU A 176 -8.57 4.33 -8.25
C LEU A 176 -7.27 5.09 -8.01
N ARG A 177 -7.32 6.42 -8.09
CA ARG A 177 -6.16 7.26 -7.87
C ARG A 177 -6.14 7.86 -6.48
N SER A 178 -4.95 8.16 -5.97
CA SER A 178 -4.78 8.79 -4.67
C SER A 178 -5.41 10.19 -4.63
N ASP A 179 -5.35 10.95 -5.73
CA ASP A 179 -5.92 12.29 -5.85
C ASP A 179 -7.45 12.35 -5.87
N THR A 180 -8.14 11.22 -6.04
CA THR A 180 -9.61 11.16 -6.08
C THR A 180 -10.21 10.36 -4.93
N ALA A 181 -9.41 9.98 -3.94
CA ALA A 181 -9.84 9.06 -2.89
C ALA A 181 -10.94 9.66 -2.01
N ASP A 182 -10.86 10.95 -1.70
CA ASP A 182 -11.85 11.68 -0.93
C ASP A 182 -13.15 11.91 -1.72
N GLU A 183 -13.08 12.23 -3.01
CA GLU A 183 -14.27 12.32 -3.85
C GLU A 183 -15.00 10.97 -3.94
N ARG A 184 -14.26 9.87 -4.09
CA ARG A 184 -14.82 8.52 -4.17
C ARG A 184 -15.43 8.06 -2.84
N LEU A 185 -14.74 8.31 -1.73
CA LEU A 185 -15.07 7.70 -0.43
C LEU A 185 -15.73 8.66 0.56
N GLY A 186 -15.74 9.98 0.29
CA GLY A 186 -16.20 10.99 1.23
C GLY A 186 -17.65 10.81 1.67
N SER A 187 -18.56 10.64 0.70
CA SER A 187 -19.99 10.40 0.99
C SER A 187 -20.22 9.09 1.74
N ILE A 188 -19.49 8.04 1.37
CA ILE A 188 -19.53 6.73 2.04
C ILE A 188 -19.05 6.87 3.50
N ALA A 189 -17.92 7.53 3.71
CA ALA A 189 -17.34 7.76 5.03
C ALA A 189 -18.24 8.63 5.92
N HIS A 190 -18.89 9.64 5.35
CA HIS A 190 -19.86 10.49 6.08
C HIS A 190 -21.08 9.70 6.50
N THR A 191 -21.68 8.93 5.58
CA THR A 191 -22.81 8.05 5.86
C THR A 191 -22.47 7.00 6.92
N ALA A 192 -21.22 6.52 6.92
CA ALA A 192 -20.68 5.59 7.92
C ALA A 192 -20.30 6.27 9.25
N GLY A 193 -20.43 7.59 9.39
CA GLY A 193 -20.10 8.34 10.60
C GLY A 193 -18.60 8.53 10.87
N LEU A 194 -17.74 8.28 9.88
CA LEU A 194 -16.29 8.39 9.99
C LEU A 194 -15.77 9.82 9.80
N ILE A 195 -16.53 10.66 9.10
CA ILE A 195 -16.23 12.08 8.90
C ILE A 195 -17.44 12.94 9.23
N ASN A 196 -17.21 14.21 9.58
CA ASN A 196 -18.27 15.15 9.92
C ASN A 196 -18.75 15.96 8.68
N ASP A 197 -19.86 16.70 8.85
CA ASP A 197 -20.42 17.57 7.80
C ASP A 197 -19.42 18.63 7.31
N GLY A 198 -18.52 19.10 8.17
CA GLY A 198 -17.48 20.05 7.80
C GLY A 198 -16.57 19.48 6.73
N ARG A 199 -16.05 18.27 6.96
CA ARG A 199 -15.17 17.56 6.04
C ARG A 199 -15.88 17.19 4.74
N LEU A 200 -17.15 16.75 4.81
CA LEU A 200 -17.92 16.46 3.59
C LEU A 200 -18.11 17.71 2.73
N ARG A 201 -18.44 18.85 3.36
CA ARG A 201 -18.59 20.13 2.64
C ARG A 201 -17.31 20.59 1.96
N GLU A 202 -16.14 20.39 2.58
CA GLU A 202 -14.85 20.70 1.95
C GLU A 202 -14.66 19.90 0.65
N ILE A 203 -14.91 18.59 0.71
CA ILE A 203 -14.80 17.67 -0.45
C ILE A 203 -15.77 18.09 -1.56
N GLU A 204 -17.03 18.39 -1.20
CA GLU A 204 -18.04 18.83 -2.17
C GLU A 204 -17.69 20.18 -2.80
N GLN A 205 -17.15 21.12 -2.02
CA GLN A 205 -16.72 22.42 -2.53
C GLN A 205 -15.57 22.29 -3.54
N GLU A 206 -14.56 21.47 -3.23
CA GLU A 206 -13.44 21.21 -4.15
C GLU A 206 -13.94 20.61 -5.47
N ARG A 207 -14.85 19.63 -5.39
CA ARG A 207 -15.49 19.03 -6.56
C ARG A 207 -16.25 20.07 -7.39
N LEU A 208 -17.08 20.91 -6.77
CA LEU A 208 -17.85 21.94 -7.46
C LEU A 208 -16.94 22.96 -8.16
N GLN A 209 -15.85 23.38 -7.51
CA GLN A 209 -14.88 24.32 -8.10
C GLN A 209 -14.20 23.72 -9.33
N ARG A 210 -13.77 22.44 -9.22
CA ARG A 210 -13.17 21.71 -10.34
C ARG A 210 -14.15 21.58 -11.51
N ASP A 211 -15.38 21.13 -11.24
CA ASP A 211 -16.38 20.89 -12.28
C ASP A 211 -16.78 22.21 -12.98
N ALA A 212 -16.88 23.31 -12.22
CA ALA A 212 -17.10 24.65 -12.79
C ALA A 212 -15.93 25.10 -13.68
N LEU A 213 -14.68 24.86 -13.26
CA LEU A 213 -13.50 25.19 -14.05
C LEU A 213 -13.44 24.35 -15.34
N ILE A 214 -13.67 23.05 -15.25
CA ILE A 214 -13.72 22.17 -16.43
C ILE A 214 -14.80 22.66 -17.39
N SER A 215 -16.01 22.96 -16.89
CA SER A 215 -17.08 23.50 -17.70
C SER A 215 -16.67 24.80 -18.39
N ALA A 216 -16.01 25.73 -17.68
CA ALA A 216 -15.53 26.97 -18.28
C ALA A 216 -14.48 26.71 -19.37
N LEU A 217 -13.50 25.82 -19.11
CA LEU A 217 -12.45 25.48 -20.06
C LEU A 217 -12.99 24.81 -21.33
N THR A 218 -14.03 23.97 -21.21
CA THR A 218 -14.66 23.33 -22.39
C THR A 218 -15.35 24.34 -23.32
N GLN A 219 -15.69 25.54 -22.84
CA GLN A 219 -16.24 26.61 -23.66
C GLN A 219 -15.17 27.49 -24.31
N VAL A 220 -13.89 27.31 -23.93
CA VAL A 220 -12.77 28.07 -24.49
C VAL A 220 -12.22 27.33 -25.71
N TYR A 221 -12.43 27.91 -26.88
CA TYR A 221 -11.86 27.42 -28.13
C TYR A 221 -10.68 28.29 -28.55
N LEU A 222 -9.51 27.67 -28.69
CA LEU A 222 -8.34 28.32 -29.28
C LEU A 222 -8.36 28.06 -30.79
N THR A 223 -8.42 29.14 -31.58
CA THR A 223 -8.25 29.06 -33.03
C THR A 223 -6.78 29.24 -33.39
N PRO A 224 -6.28 28.63 -34.48
CA PRO A 224 -4.89 28.79 -34.93
C PRO A 224 -4.70 30.17 -35.57
N ASN A 225 -4.67 31.21 -34.74
CA ASN A 225 -4.40 32.59 -35.11
C ASN A 225 -2.99 33.00 -34.66
N ASP A 226 -2.49 34.12 -35.19
CA ASP A 226 -1.12 34.58 -34.95
C ASP A 226 -0.76 34.72 -33.45
N ILE A 227 -1.73 35.05 -32.59
CA ILE A 227 -1.53 35.18 -31.14
C ILE A 227 -1.29 33.81 -30.51
N VAL A 228 -2.14 32.83 -30.84
CA VAL A 228 -2.00 31.45 -30.32
C VAL A 228 -0.73 30.80 -30.87
N THR A 229 -0.44 30.98 -32.16
CA THR A 229 0.78 30.45 -32.79
C THR A 229 2.04 31.06 -32.16
N ALA A 230 2.05 32.38 -31.90
CA ALA A 230 3.18 33.02 -31.22
C ALA A 230 3.34 32.52 -29.78
N ALA A 231 2.24 32.28 -29.06
CA ALA A 231 2.27 31.75 -27.70
C ALA A 231 2.77 30.31 -27.63
N LEU A 232 2.36 29.44 -28.57
CA LEU A 232 2.85 28.06 -28.68
C LEU A 232 4.34 28.03 -29.04
N ALA A 233 4.77 28.85 -30.00
CA ALA A 233 6.18 28.96 -30.39
C ALA A 233 7.08 29.41 -29.22
N ALA A 234 6.58 30.32 -28.36
CA ALA A 234 7.31 30.80 -27.18
C ALA A 234 7.59 29.70 -26.14
N VAL A 235 6.78 28.64 -26.11
CA VAL A 235 6.96 27.47 -25.21
C VAL A 235 7.55 26.24 -25.93
N GLY A 236 8.02 26.41 -27.17
CA GLY A 236 8.64 25.33 -27.95
C GLY A 236 7.66 24.30 -28.50
N LEU A 237 6.37 24.66 -28.61
CA LEU A 237 5.34 23.85 -29.23
C LEU A 237 5.06 24.35 -30.65
N PRO A 238 4.79 23.44 -31.62
CA PRO A 238 4.42 23.81 -32.98
C PRO A 238 3.07 24.54 -33.05
#